data_AF-A0A7V4WUP4-F1
#
_entry.id   AF-A0A7V4WUP4-F1
#
_cell.length_a   1.000
_cell.length_b   1.000
_cell.length_c   1.000
_cell.angle_alpha   90.00
_cell.angle_beta   90.00
_cell.angle_gamma   90.00
#
_symmetry.space_group_name_H-M   'P 1'
#
loop_
_entity.id
_entity.type
_entity.pdbx_description
1 polymer ?
#
loop_
_entity_poly.entity_id
_entity_poly.type
_entity_poly.pdbx_seq_one_letter_code
_entity_poly.pdbx_strand_id
1 'polypeptide(L)'
;MINRKFWWLLGLMFLAGSLNGTMDTIDFQWDRSVFKDIQNEDIRKWFKSEASDKFKEWHGIKLHPIFWDGWHFFKQIMVIVFILGLAFVDWEVPLNIKNILIYFFAFGVAWWAGFTLLYNILLVY
;
A
#
# COMPACT_ATOMS: atom_id res chain seq x y z
N MET A 1 3.72 17.83 23.16
CA MET A 1 2.27 17.63 22.92
C MET A 1 2.13 16.98 21.56
N ILE A 2 1.43 15.85 21.44
CA ILE A 2 1.19 15.22 20.13
C ILE A 2 0.11 16.04 19.41
N ASN A 3 0.45 16.65 18.27
CA ASN A 3 -0.47 17.48 17.52
C ASN A 3 -1.45 16.61 16.68
N ARG A 4 -2.54 17.22 16.17
CA ARG A 4 -3.51 16.50 15.33
C ARG A 4 -2.90 15.97 14.01
N LYS A 5 -1.90 16.65 13.45
CA LYS A 5 -1.23 16.25 12.21
C LYS A 5 -0.47 14.93 12.36
N PHE A 6 0.10 14.67 13.55
CA PHE A 6 0.74 13.42 13.89
C PHE A 6 -0.20 12.23 13.77
N TRP A 7 -1.43 12.35 14.27
CA TRP A 7 -2.44 11.29 14.15
C TRP A 7 -2.86 11.04 12.70
N TRP A 8 -3.01 12.10 11.90
CA TRP A 8 -3.26 11.96 10.47
C TRP A 8 -2.12 11.23 9.75
N LEU A 9 -0.89 11.57 10.11
CA LEU A 9 0.30 10.92 9.57
C LEU A 9 0.35 9.42 9.93
N LEU A 10 0.04 9.06 11.18
CA LEU A 10 -0.09 7.65 11.56
C LEU A 10 -1.20 6.93 10.81
N GLY A 11 -2.36 7.58 10.61
CA GLY A 11 -3.46 7.03 9.80
C GLY A 11 -3.05 6.77 8.35
N LEU A 12 -2.27 7.67 7.75
CA LEU A 12 -1.72 7.48 6.40
C LEU A 12 -0.70 6.34 6.36
N MET A 13 0.19 6.22 7.36
CA MET A 13 1.13 5.09 7.43
C MET A 13 0.41 3.75 7.60
N PHE A 14 -0.65 3.72 8.41
CA PHE A 14 -1.52 2.55 8.56
C PHE A 14 -2.20 2.19 7.24
N LEU A 15 -2.72 3.17 6.50
CA LEU A 15 -3.30 2.96 5.18
C LEU A 15 -2.27 2.42 4.18
N ALA A 16 -1.05 2.97 4.17
CA ALA A 16 0.03 2.47 3.32
C ALA A 16 0.40 1.02 3.66
N GLY A 17 0.44 0.67 4.95
CA GLY A 17 0.62 -0.71 5.40
C GLY A 17 -0.50 -1.62 4.93
N SER A 18 -1.74 -1.16 5.04
CA SER A 18 -2.93 -1.88 4.58
C SER A 18 -2.85 -2.17 3.07
N LEU A 19 -2.56 -1.16 2.25
CA LEU A 19 -2.39 -1.33 0.79
C LEU A 19 -1.31 -2.36 0.46
N ASN A 20 -0.20 -2.35 1.21
CA ASN A 20 0.85 -3.37 1.06
C ASN A 20 0.34 -4.77 1.44
N GLY A 21 -0.44 -4.90 2.51
CA GLY A 21 -1.04 -6.17 2.93
C GLY A 21 -2.01 -6.72 1.88
N THR A 22 -2.81 -5.86 1.25
CA THR A 22 -3.67 -6.23 0.11
C THR A 22 -2.85 -6.73 -1.07
N MET A 23 -1.83 -5.97 -1.47
CA MET A 23 -0.96 -6.32 -2.59
C MET A 23 -0.26 -7.67 -2.36
N ASP A 24 0.28 -7.90 -1.16
CA ASP A 24 0.97 -9.13 -0.79
C ASP A 24 0.00 -10.34 -0.78
N THR A 25 -1.21 -10.14 -0.25
CA THR A 25 -2.24 -11.18 -0.26
C THR A 25 -2.64 -11.56 -1.68
N ILE A 26 -2.81 -10.57 -2.55
CA ILE A 26 -3.18 -10.75 -3.95
C ILE A 26 -2.07 -11.49 -4.73
N ASP A 27 -0.81 -11.10 -4.57
CA ASP A 27 0.30 -11.65 -5.36
C ASP A 27 0.69 -13.06 -4.90
N PHE A 28 0.74 -13.29 -3.57
CA PHE A 28 1.30 -14.51 -3.00
C PHE A 28 0.30 -15.47 -2.37
N GLN A 29 -0.89 -14.99 -1.97
CA GLN A 29 -1.85 -15.78 -1.20
C GLN A 29 -3.25 -15.81 -1.81
N TRP A 30 -3.39 -15.52 -3.12
CA TRP A 30 -4.68 -15.48 -3.81
C TRP A 30 -5.58 -16.67 -3.49
N ASP A 31 -5.05 -17.89 -3.61
CA ASP A 31 -5.79 -19.15 -3.44
C ASP A 31 -6.20 -19.42 -1.98
N ARG A 32 -5.63 -18.68 -1.01
CA ARG A 32 -5.90 -18.78 0.43
C ARG A 32 -6.56 -17.53 0.99
N SER A 33 -7.07 -16.67 0.11
CA SER A 33 -7.63 -15.38 0.49
C SER A 33 -9.10 -15.27 0.10
N VAL A 34 -9.73 -14.19 0.53
CA VAL A 34 -11.07 -13.78 0.08
C VAL A 34 -11.19 -13.64 -1.44
N PHE A 35 -10.08 -13.55 -2.18
CA PHE A 35 -10.07 -13.45 -3.65
C PHE A 35 -10.17 -14.80 -4.35
N LYS A 36 -10.10 -15.94 -3.63
CA LYS A 36 -10.10 -17.29 -4.24
C LYS A 36 -11.31 -17.58 -5.11
N ASP A 37 -12.47 -16.99 -4.79
CA ASP A 37 -13.72 -17.20 -5.52
C ASP A 37 -13.84 -16.34 -6.79
N ILE A 38 -12.89 -15.43 -7.03
CA ILE A 38 -12.82 -14.66 -8.28
C ILE A 38 -12.28 -15.58 -9.39
N GLN A 39 -13.20 -16.16 -10.17
CA GLN A 39 -12.87 -17.10 -11.25
C GLN A 39 -12.33 -16.43 -12.54
N ASN A 40 -12.27 -15.10 -12.57
CA ASN A 40 -11.78 -14.38 -13.74
C ASN A 40 -10.24 -14.38 -13.76
N GLU A 41 -9.69 -15.26 -14.59
CA GLU A 41 -8.24 -15.45 -14.76
C GLU A 41 -7.54 -14.18 -15.29
N ASP A 42 -8.22 -13.36 -16.09
CA ASP A 42 -7.65 -12.09 -16.57
C ASP A 42 -7.53 -11.07 -15.44
N ILE A 43 -8.50 -11.03 -14.52
CA ILE A 43 -8.42 -10.21 -13.30
C ILE A 43 -7.29 -10.70 -12.41
N ARG A 44 -7.18 -12.02 -12.19
CA ARG A 44 -6.08 -12.61 -11.41
C ARG A 44 -4.72 -12.25 -12.00
N LYS A 45 -4.56 -12.36 -13.33
CA LYS A 45 -3.33 -12.01 -14.04
C LYS A 45 -3.01 -10.51 -13.99
N TRP A 46 -4.03 -9.66 -14.09
CA TRP A 46 -3.84 -8.21 -13.96
C TRP A 46 -3.31 -7.81 -12.59
N PHE A 47 -3.71 -8.52 -11.55
CA PHE A 47 -3.32 -8.21 -10.18
C PHE A 47 -1.92 -8.69 -9.78
N LYS A 48 -1.41 -9.73 -10.45
CA LYS A 48 -0.07 -10.26 -10.20
C LYS A 48 1.01 -9.34 -10.76
N SER A 49 2.16 -9.31 -10.08
CA SER A 49 3.33 -8.52 -10.50
C SER A 49 3.90 -8.92 -11.88
N GLU A 50 3.53 -10.12 -12.36
CA GLU A 50 3.94 -10.68 -13.66
C GLU A 50 2.93 -10.44 -14.80
N ALA A 51 2.02 -9.47 -14.68
CA ALA A 51 1.04 -9.19 -15.73
C ALA A 51 1.72 -9.07 -17.12
N SER A 52 1.33 -9.96 -18.04
CA SER A 52 2.05 -10.16 -19.31
C SER A 52 2.11 -8.90 -20.17
N ASP A 53 3.06 -8.85 -21.10
CA ASP A 53 3.23 -7.75 -22.08
C ASP A 53 1.94 -7.36 -22.82
N LYS A 54 0.93 -8.24 -22.88
CA LYS A 54 -0.40 -7.96 -23.45
C LYS A 54 -1.17 -6.85 -22.72
N PHE A 55 -0.92 -6.60 -21.43
CA PHE A 55 -1.53 -5.48 -20.70
C PHE A 55 -0.83 -4.14 -20.97
N LYS A 56 0.37 -4.15 -21.56
CA LYS A 56 1.11 -2.92 -21.92
C LYS A 56 0.54 -2.23 -23.16
N GLU A 57 -0.24 -2.94 -23.97
CA GLU A 57 -0.89 -2.43 -25.18
C GLU A 57 -2.41 -2.57 -25.09
N TRP A 58 -3.08 -1.55 -24.55
CA TRP A 58 -4.52 -1.42 -24.70
C TRP A 58 -4.81 -0.61 -25.97
N HIS A 59 -5.23 -1.29 -27.04
CA HIS A 59 -5.61 -0.69 -28.33
C HIS A 59 -4.58 0.31 -28.93
N GLY A 60 -3.28 -0.01 -28.87
CA GLY A 60 -2.22 0.81 -29.46
C GLY A 60 -1.85 2.08 -28.68
N ILE A 61 -2.45 2.29 -27.50
CA ILE A 61 -2.08 3.37 -26.58
C ILE A 61 -1.17 2.80 -25.49
N LYS A 62 0.05 3.33 -25.41
CA LYS A 62 0.95 3.07 -24.27
C LYS A 62 0.42 3.83 -23.05
N LEU A 63 -0.45 3.19 -22.28
CA LEU A 63 -0.91 3.72 -20.99
C LEU A 63 0.26 3.82 -20.02
N HIS A 64 0.17 4.68 -19.01
CA HIS A 64 1.21 4.78 -17.99
C HIS A 64 1.25 3.47 -17.15
N PRO A 65 2.43 3.00 -16.69
CA PRO A 65 2.57 1.78 -15.87
C PRO A 65 1.66 1.65 -14.64
N ILE A 66 1.05 2.76 -14.21
CA ILE A 66 0.09 2.83 -13.10
C ILE A 66 -1.18 2.00 -13.40
N PHE A 67 -1.52 1.78 -14.67
CA PHE A 67 -2.73 1.08 -15.09
C PHE A 67 -2.47 -0.32 -15.68
N TRP A 68 -1.20 -0.74 -15.78
CA TRP A 68 -0.84 -2.01 -16.43
C TRP A 68 -1.11 -3.22 -15.56
N ASP A 69 -0.94 -3.08 -14.25
CA ASP A 69 -1.21 -4.14 -13.30
C ASP A 69 -1.57 -3.59 -11.92
N GLY A 70 -2.35 -4.37 -11.19
CA GLY A 70 -2.84 -4.02 -9.86
C GLY A 70 -1.70 -3.79 -8.87
N TRP A 71 -0.58 -4.49 -9.02
CA TRP A 71 0.57 -4.33 -8.14
C TRP A 71 1.20 -2.92 -8.26
N HIS A 72 1.44 -2.43 -9.48
CA HIS A 72 1.93 -1.07 -9.69
C HIS A 72 0.88 -0.03 -9.29
N PHE A 73 -0.41 -0.29 -9.51
CA PHE A 73 -1.49 0.56 -9.02
C PHE A 73 -1.43 0.75 -7.49
N PHE A 74 -1.32 -0.33 -6.72
CA PHE A 74 -1.21 -0.25 -5.26
C PHE A 74 0.05 0.48 -4.82
N LYS A 75 1.20 0.23 -5.47
CA LYS A 75 2.43 0.99 -5.18
C LYS A 75 2.29 2.48 -5.40
N GLN A 76 1.59 2.88 -6.45
CA GLN A 76 1.42 4.28 -6.79
C GLN A 76 0.49 4.98 -5.80
N ILE A 77 -0.57 4.30 -5.35
CA ILE A 77 -1.38 4.78 -4.23
C ILE A 77 -0.53 4.89 -2.95
N MET A 78 0.31 3.89 -2.64
CA MET A 78 1.20 3.97 -1.48
C MET A 78 2.15 5.17 -1.57
N VAL A 79 2.75 5.43 -2.73
CA VAL A 79 3.60 6.62 -2.96
C VAL A 79 2.81 7.91 -2.73
N ILE A 80 1.59 8.02 -3.25
CA ILE A 80 0.71 9.17 -3.01
C ILE A 80 0.42 9.32 -1.51
N VAL A 81 0.14 8.23 -0.80
CA VAL A 81 -0.09 8.23 0.65
C VAL A 81 1.16 8.68 1.42
N PHE A 82 2.35 8.26 1.00
CA PHE A 82 3.61 8.74 1.59
C PHE A 82 3.82 10.24 1.34
N ILE A 83 3.57 10.73 0.13
CA ILE A 83 3.68 12.16 -0.22
C ILE A 83 2.68 12.98 0.60
N LEU A 84 1.42 12.53 0.71
CA LEU A 84 0.42 13.15 1.57
C LEU A 84 0.88 13.14 3.02
N GLY A 85 1.51 12.05 3.48
CA GLY A 85 2.10 11.96 4.81
C GLY A 85 3.13 13.07 5.06
N LEU A 86 4.04 13.31 4.12
CA LEU A 86 5.01 14.40 4.21
C LEU A 86 4.36 15.78 4.35
N ALA A 87 3.19 16.00 3.73
CA ALA A 87 2.44 17.25 3.88
C ALA A 87 1.89 17.46 5.31
N PHE A 88 1.67 16.38 6.07
CA PHE A 88 1.24 16.42 7.46
C PHE A 88 2.39 16.34 8.47
N VAL A 89 3.65 16.24 8.03
CA VAL A 89 4.80 16.35 8.92
C VAL A 89 4.81 17.74 9.56
N ASP A 90 4.97 17.77 10.86
CA ASP A 90 5.10 19.02 11.59
C ASP A 90 6.55 19.49 11.54
N TRP A 91 6.87 20.31 10.53
CA TRP A 91 8.22 20.82 10.27
C TRP A 91 8.75 21.75 11.37
N GLU A 92 7.89 22.19 12.29
CA GLU A 92 8.26 22.99 13.46
C GLU A 92 8.90 22.12 14.57
N VAL A 93 8.74 20.78 14.51
CA VAL A 93 9.33 19.87 15.48
C VAL A 93 10.83 19.72 15.20
N PRO A 94 11.72 19.97 16.18
CA PRO A 94 13.16 19.87 15.97
C PRO A 94 13.57 18.45 15.55
N LEU A 95 14.32 18.34 14.45
CA LEU A 95 14.87 17.08 13.92
C LEU A 95 16.11 16.61 14.71
N ASN A 96 15.97 16.50 16.04
CA ASN A 96 16.98 15.81 16.84
C ASN A 96 16.81 14.29 16.74
N ILE A 97 17.88 13.54 17.06
CA ILE A 97 17.89 12.09 16.90
C ILE A 97 16.78 11.38 17.68
N LYS A 98 16.42 11.89 18.86
CA LYS A 98 15.32 11.36 19.68
C LYS A 98 13.99 11.45 18.94
N ASN A 99 13.68 12.62 18.38
CA ASN A 99 12.43 12.83 17.64
C ASN A 99 12.41 11.97 16.37
N ILE A 100 13.51 11.91 15.62
CA ILE A 100 13.63 11.06 14.44
C ILE A 100 13.32 9.59 14.77
N LEU A 101 13.89 9.07 15.87
CA LEU A 101 13.61 7.71 16.33
C LEU A 101 12.14 7.53 16.70
N ILE A 102 11.53 8.48 17.41
CA ILE A 102 10.10 8.41 17.78
C ILE A 102 9.23 8.34 16.52
N TYR A 103 9.46 9.21 15.53
CA TYR A 103 8.72 9.20 14.27
C TYR A 103 8.93 7.90 13.51
N PHE A 104 10.18 7.44 13.38
CA PHE A 104 10.51 6.18 12.71
C PHE A 104 9.79 4.98 13.34
N PHE A 105 9.85 4.85 14.67
CA PHE A 105 9.17 3.77 15.38
C PHE A 105 7.65 3.88 15.27
N ALA A 106 7.08 5.07 15.45
CA ALA A 106 5.63 5.25 15.37
C ALA A 106 5.11 4.94 13.96
N PHE A 107 5.83 5.35 12.91
CA PHE A 107 5.46 5.04 11.53
C PHE A 107 5.63 3.56 11.22
N GLY A 108 6.73 2.95 11.67
CA GLY A 108 6.97 1.52 11.50
C GLY A 108 5.87 0.69 12.16
N VAL A 109 5.47 1.03 13.38
CA VAL A 109 4.37 0.36 14.10
C VAL A 109 3.04 0.57 13.40
N ALA A 110 2.71 1.79 12.98
CA ALA A 110 1.45 2.06 12.28
C ALA A 110 1.36 1.31 10.95
N TRP A 111 2.44 1.33 10.17
CA TRP A 111 2.53 0.59 8.92
C TRP A 111 2.42 -0.93 9.14
N TRP A 112 3.18 -1.48 10.11
CA TRP A 112 3.15 -2.91 10.43
C TRP A 112 1.78 -3.35 10.93
N ALA A 113 1.11 -2.54 11.75
CA ALA A 113 -0.25 -2.81 12.22
C ALA A 113 -1.27 -2.84 11.06
N GLY A 114 -1.19 -1.87 10.15
CA GLY A 114 -2.05 -1.83 8.96
C GLY A 114 -1.83 -3.01 8.04
N PHE A 115 -0.56 -3.35 7.76
CA PHE A 115 -0.19 -4.54 7.00
C PHE A 115 -0.76 -5.80 7.65
N THR A 116 -0.42 -6.03 8.90
CA THR A 116 -0.80 -7.25 9.64
C THR A 116 -2.31 -7.39 9.72
N LEU A 117 -3.03 -6.31 10.04
CA LEU A 117 -4.48 -6.35 10.15
C LEU A 117 -5.11 -6.75 8.81
N LEU A 118 -4.80 -6.02 7.73
CA LEU A 118 -5.48 -6.26 6.46
C LEU A 118 -5.04 -7.59 5.84
N TYR A 119 -3.75 -7.94 5.91
CA TYR A 119 -3.25 -9.23 5.45
C TYR A 119 -3.99 -10.39 6.13
N ASN A 120 -4.13 -10.37 7.46
CA ASN A 120 -4.84 -11.44 8.16
C ASN A 120 -6.34 -11.43 7.84
N ILE A 121 -7.00 -10.28 7.80
CA ILE A 121 -8.44 -10.21 7.42
C ILE A 121 -8.68 -10.85 6.05
N LEU A 122 -7.80 -10.59 5.09
CA LEU A 122 -7.93 -11.13 3.74
C LEU A 122 -7.64 -12.63 3.67
N LEU A 123 -6.89 -13.20 4.63
CA LEU A 123 -6.54 -14.63 4.69
C LEU A 123 -7.46 -15.50 5.55
N VAL A 124 -8.30 -14.92 6.41
CA VAL A 124 -9.15 -15.68 7.35
C VAL A 124 -10.32 -16.42 6.65
N TYR A 125 -10.24 -16.65 5.33
CA TYR A 125 -11.26 -17.32 4.52
C TYR A 125 -10.75 -18.52 3.70
#